data_AF-A0A5J4R515-F1
#
_entry.id   AF-A0A5J4R515-F1
#
_cell.length_a   1.000
_cell.length_b   1.000
_cell.length_c   1.000
_cell.angle_alpha   90.00
_cell.angle_beta   90.00
_cell.angle_gamma   90.00
#
_symmetry.space_group_name_H-M   'P 1'
#
loop_
_entity.id
_entity.type
_entity.pdbx_description
1 polymer ?
#
loop_
_entity_poly.entity_id
_entity_poly.type
_entity_poly.pdbx_seq_one_letter_code
_entity_poly.pdbx_strand_id
1 'polypeptide(L)'
;MDDFLEKAMRKLNKMSQIEISEIEANFIRIMELTFNIFGKSNFRLPTEYSRGRINIAIMETIYYFFSCTDYNIIKSHKNEILKNHSLLISNSNYIDSVRFSTGSTNRVKNQFGLVIEILGNY
;
A
#
# COMPACT_ATOMS: atom_id res chain seq x y z
N MET A 1 0.03 -16.97 -10.55
CA MET A 1 -0.71 -15.69 -10.50
C MET A 1 -2.16 -15.94 -10.92
N ASP A 2 -2.36 -16.66 -12.03
CA ASP A 2 -3.67 -16.90 -12.65
C ASP A 2 -4.69 -17.57 -11.72
N ASP A 3 -4.31 -18.63 -10.99
CA ASP A 3 -5.23 -19.29 -10.03
C ASP A 3 -5.73 -18.35 -8.91
N PHE A 4 -4.89 -17.40 -8.48
CA PHE A 4 -5.28 -16.44 -7.44
C PHE A 4 -6.29 -15.44 -8.00
N LEU A 5 -6.01 -14.91 -9.19
CA LEU A 5 -6.91 -13.99 -9.88
C LEU A 5 -8.23 -14.67 -10.21
N GLU A 6 -8.21 -15.92 -10.70
CA GLU A 6 -9.42 -16.68 -11.00
C GLU A 6 -10.28 -16.89 -9.75
N LYS A 7 -9.68 -17.29 -8.63
CA LYS A 7 -10.39 -17.44 -7.35
C LYS A 7 -10.99 -16.12 -6.88
N ALA A 8 -10.26 -15.01 -7.01
CA ALA A 8 -10.75 -13.68 -6.67
C ALA A 8 -11.96 -13.29 -7.55
N MET A 9 -11.86 -13.46 -8.86
CA MET A 9 -12.95 -13.15 -9.80
C MET A 9 -14.19 -14.01 -9.55
N ARG A 10 -14.01 -15.32 -9.30
CA ARG A 10 -15.13 -16.21 -8.93
C ARG A 10 -15.81 -15.79 -7.63
N LYS A 11 -15.07 -15.21 -6.67
CA LYS A 11 -15.62 -14.67 -5.43
C LYS A 11 -16.41 -13.39 -5.70
N LEU A 12 -15.82 -12.45 -6.45
CA LEU A 12 -16.47 -11.18 -6.81
C LEU A 12 -17.77 -11.42 -7.60
N ASN A 13 -17.77 -12.34 -8.56
CA ASN A 13 -18.95 -12.67 -9.38
C ASN A 13 -20.12 -13.27 -8.58
N LYS A 14 -19.89 -13.70 -7.33
CA LYS A 14 -20.92 -14.24 -6.43
C LYS A 14 -21.39 -13.24 -5.38
N MET A 15 -20.76 -12.06 -5.30
CA MET A 15 -21.14 -11.01 -4.38
C MET A 15 -22.38 -10.27 -4.89
N SER A 16 -23.19 -9.79 -3.95
CA SER A 16 -24.27 -8.86 -4.23
C SER A 16 -23.71 -7.51 -4.71
N GLN A 17 -24.57 -6.72 -5.37
CA GLN A 17 -24.20 -5.38 -5.79
C GLN A 17 -23.78 -4.50 -4.60
N ILE A 18 -24.40 -4.70 -3.43
CA ILE A 18 -24.07 -3.97 -2.19
C ILE A 18 -22.63 -4.27 -1.78
N GLU A 19 -22.25 -5.55 -1.71
CA GLU A 19 -20.88 -5.96 -1.34
C GLU A 19 -19.84 -5.42 -2.34
N ILE A 20 -20.14 -5.43 -3.65
CA ILE A 20 -19.24 -4.84 -4.67
C ILE A 20 -19.08 -3.33 -4.45
N SER A 21 -20.18 -2.62 -4.20
CA SER A 21 -20.16 -1.18 -3.94
C SER A 21 -19.43 -0.84 -2.64
N GLU A 22 -19.50 -1.68 -1.61
CA GLU A 22 -18.70 -1.51 -0.38
C GLU A 22 -17.20 -1.68 -0.62
N ILE A 23 -16.80 -2.65 -1.46
CA ILE A 23 -15.39 -2.83 -1.85
C ILE A 23 -14.89 -1.61 -2.62
N GLU A 24 -15.68 -1.13 -3.59
CA GLU A 24 -15.36 0.05 -4.39
C GLU A 24 -15.22 1.31 -3.51
N ALA A 25 -16.21 1.57 -2.66
CA ALA A 25 -16.19 2.72 -1.76
C ALA A 25 -14.98 2.69 -0.81
N ASN A 26 -14.65 1.51 -0.26
CA ASN A 26 -13.47 1.36 0.58
C ASN A 26 -12.17 1.59 -0.18
N PHE A 27 -12.07 1.08 -1.42
CA PHE A 27 -10.92 1.30 -2.27
C PHE A 27 -10.71 2.79 -2.54
N ILE A 28 -11.74 3.50 -3.00
CA ILE A 28 -11.68 4.93 -3.29
C ILE A 28 -11.28 5.72 -2.03
N ARG A 29 -11.92 5.44 -0.89
CA ARG A 29 -11.61 6.09 0.39
C ARG A 29 -10.14 5.97 0.78
N ILE A 30 -9.55 4.78 0.64
CA ILE A 30 -8.13 4.55 0.98
C ILE A 30 -7.22 5.25 -0.04
N MET A 31 -7.55 5.23 -1.33
CA MET A 31 -6.79 5.92 -2.37
C MET A 31 -6.76 7.43 -2.15
N GLU A 32 -7.89 8.04 -1.79
CA GLU A 32 -7.96 9.45 -1.42
C GLU A 32 -7.18 9.74 -0.13
N LEU A 33 -7.33 8.91 0.89
CA LEU A 33 -6.65 9.09 2.17
C LEU A 33 -5.13 9.05 2.02
N THR A 34 -4.60 8.04 1.33
CA THR A 34 -3.16 7.92 1.07
C THR A 34 -2.63 9.09 0.25
N PHE A 35 -3.38 9.55 -0.75
CA PHE A 35 -3.02 10.73 -1.54
C PHE A 35 -3.03 12.02 -0.72
N ASN A 36 -4.00 12.19 0.18
CA ASN A 36 -4.08 13.34 1.09
C ASN A 36 -2.92 13.43 2.09
N ILE A 37 -2.25 12.30 2.36
CA ILE A 37 -1.06 12.26 3.23
C ILE A 37 0.22 12.39 2.40
N PHE A 38 0.42 11.56 1.38
CA PHE A 38 1.70 11.46 0.66
C PHE A 38 1.77 12.32 -0.60
N GLY A 39 0.65 12.86 -1.08
CA GLY A 39 0.57 13.73 -2.24
C GLY A 39 1.20 13.13 -3.49
N LYS A 40 2.05 13.93 -4.15
CA LYS A 40 2.70 13.54 -5.42
C LYS A 40 3.71 12.41 -5.28
N SER A 41 4.14 12.09 -4.07
CA SER A 41 5.05 10.99 -3.76
C SER A 41 4.34 9.65 -3.55
N ASN A 42 3.00 9.65 -3.52
CA ASN A 42 2.21 8.45 -3.27
C ASN A 42 2.58 7.34 -4.26
N PHE A 43 2.86 6.15 -3.74
CA PHE A 43 3.20 4.92 -4.47
C PHE A 43 4.44 4.99 -5.37
N ARG A 44 5.40 5.88 -5.10
CA ARG A 44 6.58 6.10 -5.94
C ARG A 44 7.89 5.88 -5.19
N LEU A 45 8.88 5.35 -5.90
CA LEU A 45 10.28 5.44 -5.50
C LEU A 45 10.89 6.67 -6.17
N PRO A 46 11.41 7.66 -5.43
CA PRO A 46 12.08 8.80 -6.03
C PRO A 46 13.31 8.34 -6.83
N THR A 47 13.62 9.06 -7.91
CA THR A 47 14.88 8.92 -8.63
C THR A 47 15.63 10.25 -8.58
N GLU A 48 16.95 10.24 -8.83
CA GLU A 48 17.77 11.46 -8.77
C GLU A 48 17.24 12.60 -9.67
N TYR A 49 16.59 12.24 -10.77
CA TYR A 49 16.14 13.19 -11.80
C TYR A 49 14.62 13.32 -11.91
N SER A 50 13.83 12.55 -11.15
CA SER A 50 12.38 12.56 -11.29
C SER A 50 11.65 12.08 -10.03
N ARG A 51 10.33 12.31 -10.00
CA ARG A 51 9.44 11.75 -8.97
C ARG A 51 9.36 10.21 -8.99
N GLY A 52 9.96 9.57 -9.99
CA GLY A 52 9.89 8.13 -10.21
C GLY A 52 8.55 7.65 -10.75
N ARG A 53 8.50 6.37 -11.15
CA ARG A 53 7.29 5.71 -11.65
C ARG A 53 6.47 5.16 -10.47
N ILE A 54 5.16 5.02 -10.68
CA ILE A 54 4.31 4.29 -9.74
C ILE A 54 4.79 2.85 -9.67
N ASN A 55 4.94 2.32 -8.47
CA ASN A 55 5.29 0.93 -8.22
C ASN A 55 4.09 0.23 -7.55
N ILE A 56 3.60 -0.84 -8.19
CA ILE A 56 2.41 -1.56 -7.72
C ILE A 56 2.62 -2.24 -6.36
N ALA A 57 3.82 -2.76 -6.08
CA ALA A 57 4.11 -3.37 -4.77
C ALA A 57 4.06 -2.32 -3.65
N ILE A 58 4.51 -1.10 -3.92
CA ILE A 58 4.37 0.02 -2.97
C ILE A 58 2.91 0.40 -2.79
N MET A 59 2.14 0.40 -3.88
CA MET A 59 0.70 0.64 -3.80
C MET A 59 0.00 -0.40 -2.92
N GLU A 60 0.28 -1.69 -3.13
CA GLU A 60 -0.31 -2.79 -2.37
C GLU A 60 0.03 -2.71 -0.87
N THR A 61 1.29 -2.47 -0.53
CA THR A 61 1.74 -2.43 0.87
C THR A 61 1.24 -1.19 1.60
N ILE A 62 1.27 -0.02 0.97
CA ILE A 62 0.69 1.20 1.53
C ILE A 62 -0.82 1.04 1.67
N TYR A 63 -1.52 0.57 0.63
CA TYR A 63 -2.96 0.33 0.70
C TYR A 63 -3.30 -0.60 1.88
N TYR A 64 -2.54 -1.69 2.04
CA TYR A 64 -2.75 -2.63 3.13
C TYR A 64 -2.62 -1.97 4.50
N PHE A 65 -1.55 -1.19 4.74
CA PHE A 65 -1.37 -0.47 6.01
C PHE A 65 -2.59 0.42 6.33
N PHE A 66 -3.07 1.20 5.36
CA PHE A 66 -4.23 2.06 5.55
C PHE A 66 -5.55 1.29 5.68
N SER A 67 -5.66 0.10 5.07
CA SER A 67 -6.83 -0.77 5.21
C SER A 67 -6.94 -1.43 6.59
N CYS A 68 -5.80 -1.66 7.24
CA CYS A 68 -5.72 -2.31 8.55
C CYS A 68 -5.61 -1.33 9.73
N THR A 69 -5.38 -0.04 9.47
CA THR A 69 -5.19 0.97 10.52
C THR A 69 -6.46 1.79 10.72
N ASP A 70 -6.85 1.99 11.98
CA ASP A 70 -8.00 2.82 12.32
C ASP A 70 -7.83 4.26 11.81
N TYR A 71 -8.92 4.85 11.30
CA TYR A 71 -8.89 6.19 10.74
C TYR A 71 -8.48 7.26 11.77
N ASN A 72 -8.87 7.11 13.05
CA ASN A 72 -8.51 8.07 14.09
C ASN A 72 -7.02 7.99 14.44
N ILE A 73 -6.41 6.81 14.34
CA ILE A 73 -4.96 6.65 14.48
C ILE A 73 -4.26 7.37 13.32
N ILE A 74 -4.67 7.10 12.08
CA ILE A 74 -4.10 7.75 10.88
C ILE A 74 -4.21 9.28 10.99
N LYS A 75 -5.35 9.78 11.47
CA LYS A 75 -5.58 11.22 11.61
C LYS A 75 -4.72 11.83 12.72
N SER A 76 -4.61 11.17 13.86
CA SER A 76 -3.83 11.66 15.02
C SER A 76 -2.33 11.66 14.76
N HIS A 77 -1.84 10.69 13.99
CA HIS A 77 -0.41 10.49 13.71
C HIS A 77 -0.01 10.82 12.27
N LYS A 78 -0.77 11.72 11.61
CA LYS A 78 -0.56 12.04 10.19
C LYS A 78 0.86 12.49 9.88
N ASN A 79 1.46 13.32 10.74
CA ASN A 79 2.77 13.91 10.51
C ASN A 79 3.89 12.86 10.69
N GLU A 80 3.74 11.98 11.68
CA GLU A 80 4.62 10.85 11.95
C GLU A 80 4.57 9.87 10.77
N ILE A 81 3.38 9.49 10.30
CA ILE A 81 3.20 8.63 9.12
C ILE A 81 3.87 9.25 7.88
N LEU A 82 3.72 10.56 7.67
CA LEU A 82 4.38 11.26 6.55
C LEU A 82 5.91 11.26 6.68
N LYS A 83 6.45 11.46 7.88
CA LYS A 83 7.88 11.37 8.14
C LYS A 83 8.39 9.95 7.91
N ASN A 84 7.68 8.96 8.43
CA ASN A 84 8.01 7.54 8.31
C ASN A 84 7.96 7.06 6.87
N HIS A 85 7.08 7.62 6.03
CA HIS A 85 7.08 7.34 4.60
C HIS A 85 8.43 7.68 3.95
N SER A 86 9.08 8.78 4.36
CA SER A 86 10.43 9.13 3.87
C SER A 86 11.50 8.13 4.31
N LEU A 87 11.36 7.58 5.52
CA LEU A 87 12.24 6.51 6.02
C LEU A 87 12.02 5.20 5.25
N LEU A 88 10.76 4.85 5.00
CA LEU A 88 10.37 3.66 4.25
C LEU A 88 10.96 3.68 2.84
N ILE A 89 10.78 4.77 2.10
CA ILE A 89 11.29 4.87 0.70
C ILE A 89 12.80 5.03 0.61
N SER A 90 13.49 5.18 1.74
CA SER A 90 14.96 5.21 1.84
C SER A 90 15.53 3.91 2.43
N ASN A 91 14.67 2.99 2.91
CA ASN A 91 15.09 1.74 3.49
C ASN A 91 15.52 0.75 2.39
N SER A 92 16.80 0.37 2.37
CA SER A 92 17.36 -0.53 1.35
C SER A 92 16.63 -1.87 1.27
N ASN A 93 16.29 -2.49 2.41
CA ASN A 93 15.58 -3.77 2.45
C ASN A 93 14.19 -3.66 1.83
N TYR A 94 13.48 -2.56 2.10
CA TYR A 94 12.19 -2.29 1.50
C TYR A 94 12.32 -2.04 -0.01
N ILE A 95 13.23 -1.16 -0.42
CA ILE A 95 13.48 -0.84 -1.84
C ILE A 95 13.82 -2.11 -2.63
N ASP A 96 14.70 -2.95 -2.10
CA ASP A 96 15.10 -4.20 -2.75
C ASP A 96 13.91 -5.17 -2.87
N SER A 97 13.07 -5.24 -1.83
CA SER A 97 11.87 -6.09 -1.84
C SER A 97 10.84 -5.67 -2.91
N VAL A 98 10.65 -4.36 -3.13
CA VAL A 98 9.67 -3.82 -4.09
C VAL A 98 10.22 -3.64 -5.52
N ARG A 99 11.55 -3.69 -5.71
CA ARG A 99 12.20 -3.63 -7.03
C ARG A 99 12.34 -5.01 -7.69
N PHE A 100 12.68 -6.03 -6.90
CA PHE A 100 13.11 -7.33 -7.43
C PHE A 100 12.12 -8.46 -7.15
N SER A 101 10.90 -8.35 -7.71
CA SER A 101 9.95 -9.45 -7.95
C SER A 101 8.80 -9.64 -6.97
N THR A 102 7.61 -9.73 -7.57
CA THR A 102 6.34 -10.26 -7.06
C THR A 102 6.28 -11.80 -7.01
N GLY A 103 7.39 -12.50 -7.29
CA GLY A 103 7.44 -13.97 -7.44
C GLY A 103 7.88 -14.76 -6.21
N SER A 104 8.38 -14.11 -5.16
CA SER A 104 8.83 -14.78 -3.93
C SER A 104 7.92 -14.42 -2.75
N THR A 105 7.22 -15.42 -2.21
CA THR A 105 6.30 -15.23 -1.07
C THR A 105 7.00 -14.64 0.15
N ASN A 106 8.27 -14.97 0.39
CA ASN A 106 9.04 -14.42 1.51
C ASN A 106 9.32 -12.93 1.33
N ARG A 107 9.63 -12.48 0.11
CA ARG A 107 9.80 -11.05 -0.19
C ARG A 107 8.49 -10.29 -0.05
N VAL A 108 7.38 -10.88 -0.49
CA VAL A 108 6.04 -10.33 -0.31
C VAL A 108 5.70 -10.18 1.17
N LYS A 109 5.95 -11.19 2.01
CA LYS A 109 5.73 -11.05 3.46
C LYS A 109 6.61 -9.96 4.08
N ASN A 110 7.86 -9.89 3.66
CA ASN A 110 8.82 -8.91 4.17
C ASN A 110 8.39 -7.46 3.85
N GLN A 111 7.94 -7.17 2.61
CA GLN A 111 7.48 -5.82 2.25
C GLN A 111 6.27 -5.38 3.09
N PHE A 112 5.30 -6.26 3.38
CA PHE A 112 4.16 -5.90 4.24
C PHE A 112 4.59 -5.68 5.70
N GLY A 113 5.47 -6.54 6.23
CA GLY A 113 6.00 -6.40 7.58
C GLY A 113 6.73 -5.06 7.78
N LEU A 114 7.64 -4.72 6.86
CA LEU A 114 8.40 -3.47 6.90
C LEU A 114 7.51 -2.22 6.85
N VAL A 115 6.43 -2.24 6.05
CA VAL A 115 5.51 -1.10 6.00
C VAL A 115 4.76 -0.92 7.30
N ILE A 116 4.26 -1.99 7.91
CA ILE A 116 3.56 -1.93 9.19
C ILE A 116 4.50 -1.42 10.28
N GLU A 117 5.71 -1.97 10.35
CA GLU A 117 6.73 -1.58 11.33
C GLU A 117 7.12 -0.12 11.19
N ILE A 118 7.45 0.33 9.97
CA ILE A 118 7.98 1.68 9.74
C ILE A 118 6.87 2.72 9.83
N LEU A 119 5.73 2.53 9.15
CA LEU A 119 4.66 3.54 9.14
C LEU A 119 3.90 3.59 10.47
N GLY A 120 3.76 2.45 11.16
CA GLY A 120 3.08 2.33 12.45
C GLY A 120 3.91 2.75 13.67
N ASN A 121 5.13 3.24 13.47
CA ASN A 121 5.99 3.72 14.56
C ASN A 121 5.70 5.19 14.86
N TYR A 122 4.73 5.45 15.74
CA TYR A 122 4.24 6.77 16.11
C TYR A 122 4.11 6.96 17.63
#